data_AF-A0A920FCS0-F1
#
_entry.id   AF-A0A920FCS0-F1
#
_cell.length_a   1.000
_cell.length_b   1.000
_cell.length_c   1.000
_cell.angle_alpha   90.00
_cell.angle_beta   90.00
_cell.angle_gamma   90.00
#
_symmetry.space_group_name_H-M   'P 1'
#
loop_
_entity.id
_entity.type
_entity.pdbx_description
1 polymer ?
#
loop_
_entity_poly.entity_id
_entity_poly.type
_entity_poly.pdbx_seq_one_letter_code
_entity_poly.pdbx_strand_id
1 'polypeptide(L)'
;MGAYLSAGGPNASTNAASTAMGGVYNIPCVFMSSKGVFTNTTPVDAYRGAGKPEANFIIERLIDIAASQFNFDPVELRLKNIISTLPHNTAFGLQIDSGKFKENIEKASNYIDYKGFLNVEKRREKEDF
;
A
#
# COMPACT_ATOMS: atom_id res chain seq x y z
N MET A 1 15.42 12.96 9.13
CA MET A 1 16.52 12.30 9.87
C MET A 1 16.58 12.74 11.32
N GLY A 2 16.30 14.02 11.62
CA GLY A 2 16.62 14.63 12.90
C GLY A 2 18.04 15.18 12.91
N ALA A 3 18.56 15.52 14.09
CA ALA A 3 19.82 16.25 14.23
C ALA A 3 21.07 15.43 13.91
N TYR A 4 20.99 14.10 14.04
CA TYR A 4 22.04 13.15 13.72
C TYR A 4 21.43 11.80 13.30
N LEU A 5 22.26 10.90 12.77
CA LEU A 5 21.79 9.57 12.36
C LEU A 5 21.61 8.66 13.57
N SER A 6 20.40 8.17 13.75
CA SER A 6 20.11 7.03 14.65
C SER A 6 20.45 5.70 13.96
N ALA A 7 20.45 4.61 14.73
CA ALA A 7 20.88 3.30 14.23
C ALA A 7 19.97 2.77 13.09
N GLY A 8 18.65 2.86 13.24
CA GLY A 8 17.68 2.37 12.25
C GLY A 8 17.08 3.46 11.36
N GLY A 9 17.29 4.75 11.66
CA GLY A 9 16.66 5.88 10.98
C GLY A 9 16.79 5.86 9.45
N PRO A 10 18.02 5.84 8.88
CA PRO A 10 18.19 5.81 7.43
C PRO A 10 17.61 4.54 6.78
N ASN A 11 17.69 3.42 7.49
CA ASN A 11 17.31 2.11 6.97
C ASN A 11 15.79 1.99 6.78
N ALA A 12 15.00 2.64 7.65
CA ALA A 12 13.53 2.64 7.57
C ALA A 12 13.05 3.15 6.20
N SER A 13 13.44 4.36 5.80
CA SER A 13 12.98 4.97 4.54
C SER A 13 13.77 4.52 3.29
N THR A 14 14.70 3.57 3.42
CA THR A 14 15.49 3.05 2.30
C THR A 14 15.24 1.54 2.15
N ASN A 15 16.11 0.70 2.70
CA ASN A 15 16.04 -0.75 2.50
C ASN A 15 14.74 -1.35 3.05
N ALA A 16 14.26 -0.90 4.21
CA ALA A 16 13.06 -1.50 4.79
C ALA A 16 11.80 -1.16 3.99
N ALA A 17 11.65 0.10 3.56
CA ALA A 17 10.54 0.53 2.70
C ALA A 17 10.53 -0.22 1.35
N SER A 18 11.69 -0.44 0.71
CA SER A 18 11.74 -1.13 -0.58
C SER A 18 11.21 -2.57 -0.51
N THR A 19 11.35 -3.25 0.63
CA THR A 19 10.82 -4.62 0.80
C THR A 19 9.30 -4.72 0.80
N ALA A 20 8.59 -3.64 1.11
CA ALA A 20 7.12 -3.58 1.07
C ALA A 20 6.58 -2.77 -0.12
N MET A 21 7.46 -2.08 -0.85
CA MET A 21 7.08 -1.25 -1.97
C MET A 21 6.50 -2.09 -3.12
N GLY A 22 5.34 -1.68 -3.62
CA GLY A 22 4.54 -2.47 -4.57
C GLY A 22 3.48 -3.37 -3.90
N GLY A 23 3.57 -3.57 -2.58
CA GLY A 23 2.56 -4.28 -1.80
C GLY A 23 2.33 -5.72 -2.26
N VAL A 24 1.06 -6.14 -2.27
CA VAL A 24 0.62 -7.49 -2.68
C VAL A 24 0.12 -7.53 -4.13
N TYR A 25 0.56 -6.57 -4.95
CA TYR A 25 0.10 -6.38 -6.31
C TYR A 25 1.15 -6.83 -7.31
N ASN A 26 0.70 -7.37 -8.44
CA ASN A 26 1.55 -7.77 -9.55
C ASN A 26 1.94 -6.54 -10.39
N ILE A 27 2.83 -5.71 -9.83
CA ILE A 27 3.36 -4.50 -10.49
C ILE A 27 4.74 -4.83 -11.06
N PRO A 28 4.92 -4.85 -12.39
CA PRO A 28 6.15 -5.35 -13.01
C PRO A 28 7.35 -4.43 -12.83
N CYS A 29 7.12 -3.13 -12.64
CA CYS A 29 8.18 -2.12 -12.55
C CYS A 29 7.83 -1.11 -11.47
N VAL A 30 8.76 -0.92 -10.52
CA VAL A 30 8.64 0.11 -9.49
C VAL A 30 9.99 0.81 -9.35
N PHE A 31 9.95 2.14 -9.25
CA PHE A 31 11.11 2.96 -8.95
C PHE A 31 10.88 3.67 -7.62
N MET A 32 11.88 3.64 -6.75
CA MET A 32 11.85 4.35 -5.47
C MET A 32 13.13 5.17 -5.31
N SER A 33 12.97 6.44 -4.94
CA SER A 33 14.05 7.32 -4.54
C SER A 33 13.76 7.88 -3.15
N SER A 34 14.78 7.92 -2.29
CA SER A 34 14.66 8.40 -0.92
C SER A 34 15.67 9.51 -0.69
N LYS A 35 15.23 10.61 -0.08
CA LYS A 35 16.08 11.76 0.27
C LYS A 35 16.06 11.96 1.77
N GLY A 36 17.17 11.63 2.43
CA GLY A 36 17.39 11.93 3.84
C GLY A 36 17.71 13.40 4.05
N VAL A 37 16.99 14.07 4.94
CA VAL A 37 17.23 15.47 5.33
C VAL A 37 17.46 15.57 6.84
N PHE A 38 18.55 16.24 7.22
CA PHE A 38 18.83 16.60 8.62
C PHE A 38 17.97 17.79 9.04
N THR A 39 17.51 17.76 10.29
CA THR A 39 16.64 18.77 10.87
C THR A 39 17.05 19.00 12.32
N ASN A 40 16.80 20.19 12.88
CA ASN A 40 17.10 20.50 14.30
C ASN A 40 16.07 19.87 15.27
N THR A 41 15.70 18.61 15.04
CA THR A 41 14.73 17.85 15.84
C THR A 41 15.35 16.56 16.36
N THR A 42 14.72 15.93 17.34
CA THR A 42 15.12 14.60 17.83
C THR A 42 15.24 13.61 16.65
N PRO A 43 16.31 12.81 16.57
CA PRO A 43 16.45 11.76 15.58
C PRO A 43 15.26 10.80 15.56
N VAL A 44 14.82 10.47 14.35
CA VAL A 44 13.83 9.40 14.12
C VAL A 44 14.54 8.06 14.13
N ASP A 45 13.88 7.00 14.56
CA ASP A 45 14.39 5.63 14.50
C ASP A 45 13.27 4.65 14.13
N ALA A 46 13.59 3.36 14.06
CA ALA A 46 12.66 2.30 13.75
C ALA A 46 11.44 2.36 14.67
N TYR A 47 10.27 2.57 14.06
CA TYR A 47 8.98 2.52 14.73
C TYR A 47 8.07 1.54 13.99
N ARG A 48 7.46 0.62 14.75
CA ARG A 48 6.50 -0.43 14.33
C ARG A 48 6.30 -0.56 12.81
N GLY A 49 7.10 -1.42 12.19
CA GLY A 49 7.08 -1.67 10.73
C GLY A 49 8.22 -0.98 9.97
N ALA A 50 8.65 0.19 10.45
CA ALA A 50 9.84 0.95 10.02
C ALA A 50 9.95 1.11 8.49
N GLY A 51 9.20 2.05 7.90
CA GLY A 51 9.21 2.34 6.47
C GLY A 51 8.20 1.54 5.64
N LYS A 52 7.82 0.36 6.12
CA LYS A 52 6.81 -0.48 5.46
C LYS A 52 5.39 0.10 5.53
N PRO A 53 4.92 0.67 6.66
CA PRO A 53 3.63 1.37 6.70
C PRO A 53 3.55 2.50 5.67
N GLU A 54 4.63 3.25 5.49
CA GLU A 54 4.73 4.34 4.52
C GLU A 54 4.71 3.81 3.09
N ALA A 55 5.46 2.75 2.78
CA ALA A 55 5.43 2.11 1.47
C ALA A 55 4.03 1.55 1.12
N ASN A 56 3.38 0.88 2.07
CA ASN A 56 2.02 0.37 1.91
C ASN A 56 1.03 1.51 1.71
N PHE A 57 1.14 2.59 2.49
CA PHE A 57 0.29 3.76 2.33
C PHE A 57 0.42 4.37 0.94
N ILE A 58 1.65 4.55 0.45
CA ILE A 58 1.91 5.10 -0.89
C ILE A 58 1.21 4.25 -1.95
N ILE A 59 1.40 2.92 -1.94
CA ILE A 59 0.81 2.09 -3.00
C ILE A 59 -0.71 2.00 -2.92
N GLU A 60 -1.28 1.89 -1.72
CA GLU A 60 -2.73 1.86 -1.52
C GLU A 60 -3.38 3.18 -1.95
N ARG A 61 -2.75 4.32 -1.64
CA ARG A 61 -3.22 5.63 -2.10
C ARG A 61 -3.13 5.79 -3.61
N LEU A 62 -2.07 5.30 -4.24
CA LEU A 62 -1.96 5.31 -5.71
C LEU A 62 -3.06 4.48 -6.36
N ILE A 63 -3.41 3.33 -5.80
CA ILE A 63 -4.51 2.50 -6.28
C ILE A 63 -5.86 3.20 -6.11
N ASP A 64 -6.13 3.82 -4.95
CA ASP A 64 -7.37 4.58 -4.75
C ASP A 64 -7.49 5.77 -5.71
N ILE A 65 -6.39 6.50 -5.93
CA ILE A 65 -6.35 7.61 -6.89
C ILE A 65 -6.61 7.10 -8.30
N ALA A 66 -5.97 5.98 -8.70
CA ALA A 66 -6.20 5.37 -10.01
C ALA A 66 -7.65 4.89 -10.17
N ALA A 67 -8.23 4.28 -9.12
CA ALA A 67 -9.63 3.86 -9.14
C ALA A 67 -10.57 5.04 -9.38
N SER A 68 -10.37 6.13 -8.64
CA SER A 68 -11.13 7.37 -8.80
C SER A 68 -10.94 8.01 -10.18
N GLN A 69 -9.70 8.13 -10.66
CA GLN A 69 -9.40 8.78 -11.94
C GLN A 69 -9.94 8.01 -13.16
N PHE A 70 -9.95 6.68 -13.09
CA PHE A 70 -10.32 5.82 -14.21
C PHE A 70 -11.68 5.13 -14.03
N ASN A 71 -12.48 5.57 -13.05
CA ASN A 71 -13.82 5.06 -12.76
C ASN A 71 -13.84 3.53 -12.52
N PHE A 72 -12.84 3.00 -11.82
CA PHE A 72 -12.89 1.63 -11.30
C PHE A 72 -13.46 1.63 -9.88
N ASP A 73 -14.15 0.54 -9.51
CA ASP A 73 -14.35 0.24 -8.10
C ASP A 73 -12.99 -0.02 -7.41
N PRO A 74 -12.70 0.61 -6.26
CA PRO A 74 -11.41 0.45 -5.59
C PRO A 74 -11.09 -0.99 -5.15
N VAL A 75 -12.09 -1.80 -4.80
CA VAL A 75 -11.90 -3.19 -4.40
C VAL A 75 -11.66 -4.06 -5.64
N GLU A 76 -12.43 -3.84 -6.70
CA GLU A 76 -12.23 -4.54 -7.99
C GLU A 76 -10.85 -4.24 -8.59
N LEU A 77 -10.38 -2.99 -8.53
CA LEU A 77 -9.05 -2.64 -9.04
C LEU A 77 -7.94 -3.36 -8.26
N ARG A 78 -8.07 -3.48 -6.94
CA ARG A 78 -7.15 -4.26 -6.11
C ARG A 78 -7.15 -5.72 -6.50
N LEU A 79 -8.34 -6.34 -6.58
CA LEU A 79 -8.49 -7.75 -6.96
C LEU A 79 -7.96 -8.05 -8.35
N LYS A 80 -8.14 -7.13 -9.30
CA LYS A 80 -7.63 -7.25 -10.67
C LYS A 80 -6.10 -7.29 -10.74
N ASN A 81 -5.42 -6.57 -9.84
CA ASN A 81 -3.97 -6.42 -9.86
C ASN A 81 -3.25 -7.25 -8.78
N ILE A 82 -3.98 -8.00 -7.95
CA ILE A 82 -3.38 -8.76 -6.85
C ILE A 82 -2.51 -9.92 -7.37
N ILE A 83 -1.48 -10.28 -6.61
CA ILE A 83 -0.66 -11.47 -6.93
C ILE A 83 -1.55 -12.71 -6.92
N SER A 84 -1.61 -13.40 -8.07
CA SER A 84 -2.47 -14.57 -8.29
C SER A 84 -1.72 -15.90 -8.30
N THR A 85 -0.39 -15.87 -8.45
CA THR A 85 0.47 -17.06 -8.55
C THR A 85 1.64 -16.92 -7.59
N LEU A 86 1.98 -17.99 -6.87
CA LEU A 86 3.12 -18.04 -5.97
C LEU A 86 4.02 -19.25 -6.34
N PRO A 87 5.35 -19.13 -6.21
CA PRO A 87 6.10 -17.97 -5.74
C PRO A 87 6.05 -16.79 -6.73
N HIS A 88 6.12 -15.56 -6.22
CA HIS A 88 6.12 -14.33 -7.01
C HIS A 88 7.29 -13.45 -6.61
N ASN A 89 8.02 -12.92 -7.59
CA ASN A 89 9.09 -11.97 -7.34
C ASN A 89 8.56 -10.54 -7.48
N THR A 90 8.73 -9.73 -6.44
CA THR A 90 8.39 -8.30 -6.49
C THR A 90 9.35 -7.55 -7.40
N ALA A 91 8.99 -6.32 -7.79
CA ALA A 91 9.84 -5.46 -8.62
C ALA A 91 11.22 -5.16 -7.99
N PHE A 92 11.36 -5.30 -6.66
CA PHE A 92 12.62 -5.15 -5.94
C PHE A 92 13.35 -6.48 -5.68
N GLY A 93 12.88 -7.58 -6.29
CA GLY A 93 13.55 -8.88 -6.25
C GLY A 93 13.28 -9.73 -5.01
N LEU A 94 12.34 -9.33 -4.13
CA LEU A 94 11.93 -10.19 -3.03
C LEU A 94 10.96 -11.25 -3.51
N GLN A 95 11.17 -12.49 -3.08
CA GLN A 95 10.25 -13.58 -3.35
C GLN A 95 9.18 -13.65 -2.26
N ILE A 96 7.92 -13.55 -2.68
CA ILE A 96 6.76 -13.90 -1.88
C ILE A 96 6.45 -15.36 -2.21
N ASP A 97 6.56 -16.23 -1.21
CA ASP A 97 6.38 -17.67 -1.34
C ASP A 97 4.96 -18.13 -0.96
N SER A 98 4.29 -17.34 -0.12
CA SER A 98 3.02 -17.71 0.52
C SER A 98 2.14 -16.49 0.77
N GLY A 99 0.82 -16.70 0.76
CA GLY A 99 -0.15 -15.63 1.03
C GLY A 99 -1.57 -15.96 0.56
N LYS A 100 -2.56 -15.36 1.22
CA LYS A 100 -3.99 -15.50 0.92
C LYS A 100 -4.62 -14.14 0.56
N PHE A 101 -3.97 -13.41 -0.35
CA PHE A 101 -4.27 -12.00 -0.58
C PHE A 101 -5.70 -11.77 -1.11
N LYS A 102 -6.08 -12.48 -2.18
CA LYS A 102 -7.43 -12.42 -2.75
C LYS A 102 -8.49 -12.82 -1.73
N GLU A 103 -8.29 -13.97 -1.07
CA GLU A 103 -9.21 -14.51 -0.05
C GLU A 103 -9.43 -13.50 1.09
N ASN A 104 -8.37 -12.81 1.54
CA ASN A 104 -8.47 -11.82 2.62
C ASN A 104 -9.30 -10.60 2.21
N ILE A 105 -9.11 -10.08 0.98
CA ILE A 105 -9.91 -8.96 0.47
C ILE A 105 -11.37 -9.36 0.32
N GLU A 106 -11.64 -10.53 -0.27
CA GLU A 106 -13.01 -11.03 -0.46
C GLU A 106 -13.73 -11.23 0.89
N LYS A 107 -13.03 -11.84 1.86
CA LYS A 107 -13.56 -12.02 3.22
C LYS A 107 -13.87 -10.67 3.87
N ALA A 108 -12.92 -9.75 3.89
CA ALA A 108 -13.11 -8.43 4.48
C ALA A 108 -14.28 -7.68 3.83
N SER A 109 -14.36 -7.70 2.49
CA SER A 109 -15.43 -7.06 1.72
C SER A 109 -16.81 -7.63 2.04
N ASN A 110 -16.90 -8.94 2.25
CA ASN A 110 -18.14 -9.61 2.65
C ASN A 110 -18.52 -9.27 4.09
N TYR A 111 -17.55 -9.27 5.03
CA TYR A 111 -17.80 -8.96 6.44
C TYR A 111 -18.37 -7.56 6.66
N ILE A 112 -17.95 -6.58 5.84
CA ILE A 112 -18.41 -5.19 5.95
C ILE A 112 -19.64 -4.89 5.09
N ASP A 113 -20.19 -5.89 4.39
CA ASP A 113 -21.21 -5.71 3.34
C ASP A 113 -20.87 -4.56 2.39
N TYR A 114 -19.70 -4.65 1.74
CA TYR A 114 -19.18 -3.59 0.88
C TYR A 114 -20.17 -3.19 -0.22
N LYS A 115 -20.85 -4.17 -0.82
CA LYS A 115 -21.87 -3.92 -1.86
C LYS A 115 -23.10 -3.19 -1.29
N GLY A 116 -23.55 -3.57 -0.10
CA GLY A 116 -24.61 -2.85 0.61
C GLY A 116 -24.24 -1.40 0.90
N PHE A 117 -23.01 -1.17 1.38
CA PHE A 117 -22.48 0.18 1.64
C PHE A 117 -22.49 1.06 0.38
N LEU A 118 -21.95 0.57 -0.74
CA LEU A 118 -21.94 1.31 -2.02
C LEU A 118 -23.36 1.66 -2.50
N ASN A 119 -24.34 0.80 -2.26
CA ASN A 119 -25.72 1.06 -2.63
C ASN A 119 -26.35 2.18 -1.78
N VAL A 120 -25.92 2.37 -0.53
CA VAL A 120 -26.37 3.48 0.33
C VAL A 120 -25.76 4.80 -0.13
N GLU A 121 -24.46 4.84 -0.42
CA GLU A 121 -23.75 6.02 -0.95
C GLU A 121 -24.39 6.51 -2.26
N LYS A 122 -24.62 5.61 -3.22
CA LYS A 122 -25.28 5.95 -4.50
C LYS A 122 -26.71 6.48 -4.35
N ARG A 123 -27.41 6.14 -3.27
CA ARG A 123 -28.75 6.70 -2.98
C ARG A 123 -28.64 8.12 -2.44
N ARG A 124 -27.72 8.35 -1.50
CA ARG A 124 -27.46 9.69 -0.94
C ARG A 124 -27.09 10.71 -2.01
N GLU A 125 -26.17 10.35 -2.90
CA GLU A 125 -25.77 11.23 -4.01
C GLU A 125 -26.91 11.57 -4.98
N LYS A 126 -27.97 10.75 -5.04
CA LYS A 126 -29.16 11.00 -5.86
C LYS A 126 -30.25 11.82 -5.15
N GLU A 127 -30.24 11.84 -3.83
CA GLU A 127 -31.21 12.59 -3.01
C GLU A 127 -30.77 14.04 -2.76
N ASP A 128 -29.48 14.34 -2.94
CA ASP A 128 -28.89 15.68 -2.80
C ASP A 128 -28.94 16.53 -4.09
N PHE A 129 -29.68 16.10 -5.12
CA PHE A 129 -29.96 16.82 -6.38
C PHE A 129 -31.45 16.82 -6.72
#